data_AF-C5LLK3-F1
#
_entry.id   AF-C5LLK3-F1
#
_cell.length_a   1.000
_cell.length_b   1.000
_cell.length_c   1.000
_cell.angle_alpha   90.00
_cell.angle_beta   90.00
_cell.angle_gamma   90.00
#
_symmetry.space_group_name_H-M   'P 1'
#
loop_
_entity.id
_entity.type
_entity.pdbx_description
1 polymer ?
#
loop_
_entity_poly.entity_id
_entity_poly.type
_entity_poly.pdbx_seq_one_letter_code
_entity_poly.pdbx_strand_id
1 'polypeptide(L)'
;CLAVYGGMADGKPGRVSDEQEPRQIRRHYFPDRSKLLEPAHELAFIIDLLSIVFFHIFFVYVGVTRLWNTNTSNLYTLFLLFRGKKYNVLRERVDAHPFDLEQLLLGAVFLALFVFLLPTVFVFYVCFMLLWLAVLLIQLGLWTVIMFFNRFPLYALVLSVTDIYSLPSGVTVNLMPLQSS
;
A
#
# COMPACT_ATOMS: atom_id res chain seq x y z
N CYS A 1 74.65 25.59 -49.02
CA CYS A 1 76.01 25.02 -49.08
C CYS A 1 76.06 23.88 -48.05
N LEU A 2 76.10 22.62 -48.55
CA LEU A 2 76.14 21.32 -47.84
C LEU A 2 75.04 21.02 -46.79
N ALA A 3 74.54 19.81 -46.56
CA ALA A 3 74.38 18.55 -47.30
C ALA A 3 73.53 17.67 -46.34
N VAL A 4 72.33 17.25 -46.72
CA VAL A 4 71.95 15.85 -46.97
C VAL A 4 72.21 14.86 -45.80
N TYR A 5 71.12 14.52 -45.11
CA TYR A 5 70.69 13.16 -44.71
C TYR A 5 69.14 13.25 -44.74
N GLY A 6 68.40 12.71 -45.71
CA GLY A 6 68.31 11.29 -46.08
C GLY A 6 67.53 10.57 -44.96
N GLY A 7 66.29 10.11 -45.11
CA GLY A 7 65.37 9.96 -46.22
C GLY A 7 64.12 9.20 -45.71
N MET A 8 63.30 8.74 -46.65
CA MET A 8 62.19 7.79 -46.51
C MET A 8 60.83 8.34 -46.03
N ALA A 9 60.04 8.72 -47.03
CA ALA A 9 58.61 8.55 -47.05
C ALA A 9 58.22 7.09 -46.73
N ASP A 10 57.08 6.89 -46.07
CA ASP A 10 55.97 6.17 -46.70
C ASP A 10 54.74 6.18 -45.80
N GLY A 11 53.59 6.41 -46.44
CA GLY A 11 52.31 6.53 -45.78
C GLY A 11 51.85 5.23 -45.14
N LYS A 12 51.20 5.40 -43.98
CA LYS A 12 49.97 4.66 -43.64
C LYS A 12 49.16 5.51 -42.68
N PRO A 13 47.88 5.82 -42.98
CA PRO A 13 46.96 6.14 -41.90
C PRO A 13 46.85 4.89 -41.05
N GLY A 14 47.40 4.97 -39.84
CA GLY A 14 47.16 3.99 -38.78
C GLY A 14 45.66 3.95 -38.56
N ARG A 15 45.03 2.94 -39.16
CA ARG A 15 43.69 2.48 -38.87
C ARG A 15 43.69 2.22 -37.36
N VAL A 16 43.10 3.14 -36.59
CA VAL A 16 42.76 2.90 -35.19
C VAL A 16 41.68 1.84 -35.26
N SER A 17 42.14 0.59 -35.27
CA SER A 17 41.31 -0.59 -35.05
C SER A 17 40.70 -0.47 -33.67
N ASP A 18 39.42 -0.80 -33.63
CA ASP A 18 38.75 -1.25 -32.42
C ASP A 18 38.63 -0.20 -31.32
N GLU A 19 37.72 0.75 -31.54
CA GLU A 19 36.77 1.09 -30.49
C GLU A 19 35.81 -0.09 -30.31
N GLN A 20 36.39 -1.21 -29.88
CA GLN A 20 35.72 -2.33 -29.27
C GLN A 20 35.22 -1.80 -27.93
N GLU A 21 34.13 -1.05 -28.00
CA GLU A 21 33.33 -0.62 -26.88
C GLU A 21 33.26 -1.79 -25.90
N PRO A 22 33.84 -1.67 -24.68
CA PRO A 22 33.92 -2.81 -23.79
C PRO A 22 32.51 -3.06 -23.23
N ARG A 23 31.69 -3.78 -24.00
CA ARG A 23 30.41 -4.37 -23.59
C ARG A 23 30.58 -5.27 -22.34
N GLN A 24 31.81 -5.62 -21.97
CA GLN A 24 32.11 -6.34 -20.74
C GLN A 24 31.98 -5.48 -19.46
N ILE A 25 32.16 -4.15 -19.51
CA ILE A 25 32.16 -3.33 -18.28
C ILE A 25 30.72 -3.06 -17.79
N ARG A 26 29.73 -3.05 -18.68
CA ARG A 26 28.30 -2.90 -18.32
C ARG A 26 27.73 -4.10 -17.54
N ARG A 27 28.42 -5.26 -17.54
CA ARG A 27 27.98 -6.47 -16.81
C ARG A 27 28.34 -6.45 -15.33
N HIS A 28 29.36 -5.69 -14.93
CA HIS A 28 29.91 -5.73 -13.57
C HIS A 28 29.31 -4.67 -12.63
N TYR A 29 28.51 -3.75 -13.17
CA TYR A 29 27.83 -2.71 -12.41
C TYR A 29 26.35 -3.01 -12.15
N PHE A 30 25.86 -4.21 -12.49
CA PHE A 30 24.58 -4.68 -11.98
C PHE A 30 24.84 -5.27 -10.59
N PRO A 31 24.55 -4.55 -9.49
CA PRO A 31 24.40 -5.23 -8.21
C PRO A 31 23.40 -6.35 -8.43
N ASP A 32 23.79 -7.55 -8.02
CA ASP A 32 23.08 -8.80 -8.28
C ASP A 32 21.59 -8.58 -7.99
N ARG A 33 20.76 -8.48 -9.04
CA ARG A 33 19.35 -8.05 -8.89
C ARG A 33 18.63 -8.97 -7.91
N SER A 34 19.06 -10.23 -7.81
CA SER A 34 18.65 -11.21 -6.81
C SER A 34 18.71 -10.64 -5.39
N LYS A 35 19.86 -10.10 -4.94
CA LYS A 35 20.08 -9.63 -3.56
C LYS A 35 19.30 -8.37 -3.20
N LEU A 36 18.94 -7.54 -4.19
CA LEU A 36 18.10 -6.35 -3.99
C LEU A 36 16.60 -6.66 -4.20
N LEU A 37 16.25 -7.70 -4.96
CA LEU A 37 14.87 -8.20 -5.09
C LEU A 37 14.42 -9.02 -3.88
N GLU A 38 15.35 -9.51 -3.04
CA GLU A 38 14.98 -10.29 -1.86
C GLU A 38 14.05 -9.52 -0.90
N PRO A 39 14.33 -8.28 -0.46
CA PRO A 39 13.37 -7.54 0.34
C PRO A 39 12.12 -7.09 -0.43
N ALA A 40 12.22 -6.94 -1.76
CA ALA A 40 11.11 -6.42 -2.57
C ALA A 40 9.97 -7.44 -2.76
N HIS A 41 10.28 -8.73 -2.89
CA HIS A 41 9.26 -9.76 -3.04
C HIS A 41 8.47 -9.98 -1.74
N GLU A 42 9.14 -9.91 -0.59
CA GLU A 42 8.50 -9.99 0.72
C GLU A 42 7.53 -8.83 0.95
N LEU A 43 7.95 -7.60 0.60
CA LEU A 43 7.12 -6.41 0.71
C LEU A 43 5.90 -6.46 -0.20
N ALA A 44 6.05 -6.93 -1.45
CA ALA A 44 4.94 -7.11 -2.37
C ALA A 44 3.90 -8.10 -1.81
N PHE A 45 4.36 -9.22 -1.25
CA PHE A 45 3.49 -10.22 -0.62
C PHE A 45 2.74 -9.66 0.60
N ILE A 46 3.41 -8.85 1.43
CA ILE A 46 2.78 -8.17 2.57
C ILE A 46 1.68 -7.21 2.10
N ILE A 47 1.93 -6.44 1.03
CA ILE A 47 0.96 -5.50 0.47
C ILE A 47 -0.28 -6.25 -0.08
N ASP A 48 -0.06 -7.35 -0.79
CA ASP A 48 -1.15 -8.19 -1.32
C ASP A 48 -2.00 -8.81 -0.20
N LEU A 49 -1.35 -9.33 0.86
CA LEU A 49 -2.05 -9.82 2.06
C LEU A 49 -2.86 -8.72 2.73
N LEU A 50 -2.29 -7.52 2.88
CA LEU A 50 -2.99 -6.39 3.48
C LEU A 50 -4.23 -6.01 2.66
N SER A 51 -4.13 -6.02 1.33
CA SER A 51 -5.25 -5.77 0.41
C SER A 51 -6.41 -6.76 0.61
N ILE A 52 -6.11 -8.06 0.75
CA ILE A 52 -7.12 -9.09 1.04
C ILE A 52 -7.80 -8.82 2.39
N VAL A 53 -7.02 -8.46 3.42
CA VAL A 53 -7.57 -8.14 4.74
C VAL A 53 -8.47 -6.90 4.68
N PHE A 54 -8.08 -5.85 3.96
CA PHE A 54 -8.92 -4.67 3.74
C PHE A 54 -10.24 -5.03 3.08
N PHE A 55 -10.21 -5.86 2.04
CA PHE A 55 -11.42 -6.32 1.35
C PHE A 55 -12.34 -7.12 2.29
N HIS A 56 -11.77 -8.02 3.10
CA HIS A 56 -12.54 -8.78 4.08
C HIS A 56 -13.24 -7.86 5.09
N ILE A 57 -12.51 -6.89 5.65
CA ILE A 57 -13.07 -5.93 6.61
C ILE A 57 -14.18 -5.10 5.95
N PHE A 58 -13.99 -4.66 4.70
CA PHE A 58 -15.01 -3.90 3.97
C PHE A 58 -16.31 -4.69 3.80
N PHE A 59 -16.22 -5.95 3.39
CA PHE A 59 -17.39 -6.82 3.23
C PHE A 59 -18.15 -7.00 4.55
N VAL A 60 -17.41 -7.27 5.63
CA VAL A 60 -18.01 -7.41 6.97
C VAL A 60 -18.64 -6.10 7.43
N TYR A 61 -17.99 -4.96 7.22
CA TYR A 61 -18.53 -3.65 7.59
C TYR A 61 -19.88 -3.37 6.92
N VAL A 62 -20.02 -3.67 5.63
CA VAL A 62 -21.30 -3.55 4.91
C VAL A 62 -22.35 -4.49 5.52
N GLY A 63 -21.97 -5.72 5.84
CA GLY A 63 -22.84 -6.71 6.49
C GLY A 63 -23.35 -6.23 7.85
N VAL A 64 -22.45 -5.78 8.73
CA VAL A 64 -22.78 -5.29 10.08
C VAL A 64 -23.64 -4.02 10.03
N THR A 65 -23.32 -3.08 9.14
CA THR A 65 -24.12 -1.86 8.94
C THR A 65 -25.55 -2.20 8.53
N ARG A 66 -25.71 -3.15 7.60
CA ARG A 66 -27.03 -3.62 7.17
C ARG A 66 -27.77 -4.33 8.30
N LEU A 67 -27.09 -5.19 9.06
CA LEU A 67 -27.66 -5.90 10.19
C LEU A 67 -28.12 -4.94 11.29
N TRP A 68 -27.33 -3.91 11.62
CA TRP A 68 -27.70 -2.88 12.59
C TRP A 68 -28.97 -2.13 12.18
N ASN A 69 -29.02 -1.65 10.93
CA ASN A 69 -30.18 -0.94 10.40
C ASN A 69 -31.43 -1.82 10.35
N THR A 70 -31.29 -3.08 9.93
CA THR A 70 -32.40 -4.04 9.91
C THR A 70 -32.87 -4.39 11.33
N ASN A 71 -31.94 -4.64 12.26
CA ASN A 71 -32.28 -4.99 13.65
C ASN A 71 -33.03 -3.84 14.35
N THR A 72 -32.53 -2.60 14.24
CA THR A 72 -33.19 -1.42 14.81
C THR A 72 -34.56 -1.13 14.18
N SER A 73 -34.71 -1.28 12.86
CA SER A 73 -35.99 -1.11 12.16
C SER A 73 -37.03 -2.18 12.58
N ASN A 74 -36.60 -3.44 12.71
CA ASN A 74 -37.45 -4.52 13.18
C ASN A 74 -37.88 -4.31 14.64
N LEU A 75 -36.95 -3.89 15.50
CA LEU A 75 -37.24 -3.54 16.90
C LEU A 75 -38.25 -2.41 17.01
N TYR A 76 -38.10 -1.35 16.23
CA TYR A 76 -39.03 -0.22 16.24
C TYR A 76 -40.45 -0.65 15.85
N THR A 77 -40.57 -1.42 14.77
CA THR A 77 -41.86 -1.95 14.30
C THR A 77 -42.52 -2.86 15.34
N LEU A 78 -41.76 -3.78 15.93
CA LEU A 78 -42.27 -4.66 16.98
C LEU A 78 -42.64 -3.90 18.24
N PHE A 79 -41.84 -2.92 18.65
CA PHE A 79 -42.13 -2.09 19.82
C PHE A 79 -43.44 -1.31 19.65
N LEU A 80 -43.70 -0.79 18.44
CA LEU A 80 -44.96 -0.15 18.11
C LEU A 80 -46.14 -1.12 18.15
N LEU A 81 -45.93 -2.37 17.70
CA LEU A 81 -46.89 -3.48 17.80
C LEU A 81 -47.24 -3.78 19.27
N PHE A 82 -46.23 -3.89 20.14
CA PHE A 82 -46.41 -4.13 21.59
C PHE A 82 -47.16 -3.01 22.30
N ARG A 83 -46.94 -1.76 21.87
CA ARG A 83 -47.68 -0.60 22.41
C ARG A 83 -49.12 -0.52 21.90
N GLY A 84 -49.58 -1.49 21.09
CA GLY A 84 -50.95 -1.55 20.58
C GLY A 84 -51.28 -0.46 19.56
N LYS A 85 -50.27 0.24 19.02
CA LYS A 85 -50.47 1.32 18.04
C LYS A 85 -50.35 0.76 16.62
N LYS A 86 -51.31 -0.04 16.18
CA LYS A 86 -51.42 -0.42 14.76
C LYS A 86 -51.90 0.80 13.98
N TYR A 87 -50.99 1.49 13.30
CA TYR A 87 -51.35 2.61 12.44
C TYR A 87 -52.08 2.08 11.20
N ASN A 88 -53.40 2.22 11.15
CA ASN A 88 -54.19 1.82 10.00
C ASN A 88 -54.09 2.91 8.91
N VAL A 89 -53.17 2.72 7.95
CA VAL A 89 -52.88 3.68 6.86
C VAL A 89 -54.13 4.00 6.03
N LEU A 90 -55.12 3.09 5.96
CA LEU A 90 -56.34 3.28 5.17
C LEU A 90 -57.40 4.19 5.80
N ARG A 91 -57.34 4.47 7.11
CA ARG A 91 -58.37 5.27 7.80
C ARG A 91 -57.82 6.36 8.72
N GLU A 92 -56.50 6.44 8.90
CA GLU A 92 -55.82 7.35 9.86
C GLU A 92 -56.33 7.21 11.31
N ARG A 93 -56.63 5.97 11.74
CA ARG A 93 -57.10 5.68 13.11
C ARG A 93 -56.33 4.50 13.68
N VAL A 94 -56.14 4.48 15.00
CA VAL A 94 -55.60 3.32 15.71
C VAL A 94 -56.79 2.39 16.00
N ASP A 95 -57.07 1.46 15.09
CA ASP A 95 -58.08 0.43 15.32
C ASP A 95 -57.47 -0.67 16.21
N ALA A 96 -57.97 -0.79 17.44
CA ALA A 96 -57.64 -1.90 18.33
C ALA A 96 -58.35 -3.17 17.83
N HIS A 97 -57.74 -3.86 16.87
CA HIS A 97 -58.10 -5.25 16.63
C HIS A 97 -57.58 -6.07 17.81
N PRO A 98 -58.38 -7.00 18.39
CA PRO A 98 -57.87 -7.90 19.40
C PRO A 98 -56.81 -8.79 18.73
N PHE A 99 -55.54 -8.42 18.89
CA PHE A 99 -54.46 -9.31 18.56
C PHE A 99 -54.57 -10.53 19.45
N ASP A 100 -54.52 -11.72 18.85
CA ASP A 100 -54.58 -12.96 19.60
C ASP A 100 -53.37 -13.06 20.54
N LEU A 101 -53.56 -13.69 21.70
CA LEU A 101 -52.53 -13.79 22.74
C LEU A 101 -51.25 -14.45 22.18
N GLU A 102 -51.43 -15.41 21.28
CA GLU A 102 -50.34 -16.12 20.58
C GLU A 102 -49.50 -15.19 19.70
N GLN A 103 -50.12 -14.23 19.00
CA GLN A 103 -49.43 -13.29 18.14
C GLN A 103 -48.60 -12.29 18.95
N LEU A 104 -49.12 -11.87 20.11
CA LEU A 104 -48.40 -11.03 21.06
C LEU A 104 -47.19 -11.77 21.63
N LEU A 105 -47.36 -13.05 22.01
CA LEU A 105 -46.29 -13.91 22.52
C LEU A 105 -45.17 -14.08 21.48
N LEU A 106 -45.51 -14.39 20.22
CA LEU A 106 -44.54 -14.57 19.15
C LEU A 106 -43.72 -13.30 18.90
N GLY A 107 -44.38 -12.13 18.89
CA GLY A 107 -43.68 -10.86 18.81
C GLY A 107 -42.71 -10.66 19.98
N ALA A 108 -43.03 -11.14 21.18
CA ALA A 108 -42.24 -10.89 22.39
C ALA A 108 -40.96 -11.73 22.33
N VAL A 109 -41.06 -12.95 21.81
CA VAL A 109 -39.91 -13.80 21.48
C VAL A 109 -39.03 -13.12 20.43
N PHE A 110 -39.60 -12.61 19.33
CA PHE A 110 -38.82 -11.88 18.33
C PHE A 110 -38.17 -10.61 18.88
N LEU A 111 -38.88 -9.85 19.72
CA LEU A 111 -38.33 -8.67 20.40
C LEU A 111 -37.12 -9.07 21.25
N ALA A 112 -37.25 -10.13 22.06
CA ALA A 112 -36.15 -10.63 22.88
C ALA A 112 -34.96 -11.07 22.02
N LEU A 113 -35.20 -11.78 20.91
CA LEU A 113 -34.16 -12.19 19.96
C LEU A 113 -33.41 -10.97 19.40
N PHE A 114 -34.12 -9.96 18.92
CA PHE A 114 -33.50 -8.76 18.36
C PHE A 114 -32.76 -7.92 19.41
N VAL A 115 -33.32 -7.78 20.61
CA VAL A 115 -32.67 -7.09 21.74
C VAL A 115 -31.38 -7.81 22.14
N PHE A 116 -31.35 -9.14 22.15
CA PHE A 116 -30.14 -9.91 22.40
C PHE A 116 -29.17 -9.95 21.20
N LEU A 117 -29.68 -9.72 19.98
CA LEU A 117 -28.85 -9.60 18.79
C LEU A 117 -28.09 -8.26 18.76
N LEU A 118 -28.63 -7.19 19.34
CA LEU A 118 -27.92 -5.89 19.42
C LEU A 118 -26.56 -5.96 20.14
N PRO A 119 -26.44 -6.50 21.37
CA PRO A 119 -25.15 -6.57 22.07
C PRO A 119 -24.16 -7.51 21.37
N THR A 120 -24.62 -8.59 20.74
CA THR A 120 -23.72 -9.47 19.97
C THR A 120 -23.15 -8.74 18.74
N VAL A 121 -24.00 -8.02 17.99
CA VAL A 121 -23.55 -7.19 16.87
C VAL A 121 -22.61 -6.07 17.32
N PHE A 122 -22.87 -5.46 18.48
CA PHE A 122 -21.99 -4.44 19.06
C PHE A 122 -20.59 -4.99 19.36
N VAL A 123 -20.50 -6.16 20.01
CA VAL A 123 -19.21 -6.80 20.29
C VAL A 123 -18.46 -7.12 19.00
N PHE A 124 -19.15 -7.68 17.99
CA PHE A 124 -18.52 -7.93 16.69
C PHE A 124 -18.01 -6.63 16.05
N TYR A 125 -18.79 -5.55 16.10
CA TYR A 125 -18.38 -4.26 15.57
C TYR A 125 -17.09 -3.75 16.25
N VAL A 126 -17.01 -3.83 17.58
CA VAL A 126 -15.80 -3.42 18.33
C VAL A 126 -14.59 -4.28 17.94
N CYS A 127 -14.75 -5.61 17.87
CA CYS A 127 -13.66 -6.50 17.44
C CYS A 127 -13.16 -6.16 16.03
N PHE A 128 -14.07 -5.93 15.08
CA PHE A 128 -13.70 -5.54 13.71
C PHE A 128 -13.05 -4.16 13.65
N MET A 129 -13.51 -3.20 14.46
CA MET A 129 -12.86 -1.89 14.59
C MET A 129 -11.43 -1.99 15.11
N LEU A 130 -11.18 -2.84 16.11
CA LEU A 130 -9.83 -3.09 16.62
C LEU A 130 -8.92 -3.72 15.56
N LEU A 131 -9.45 -4.69 14.80
CA LEU A 131 -8.73 -5.29 13.68
C LEU A 131 -8.40 -4.25 12.60
N TRP A 132 -9.37 -3.41 12.23
CA TRP A 132 -9.16 -2.34 11.27
C TRP A 132 -8.11 -1.33 11.73
N LEU A 133 -8.13 -0.94 13.01
CA LEU A 133 -7.12 -0.08 13.60
C LEU A 133 -5.72 -0.73 13.52
N ALA A 134 -5.61 -2.02 13.85
CA ALA A 134 -4.34 -2.75 13.74
C ALA A 134 -3.80 -2.74 12.30
N VAL A 135 -4.66 -3.00 11.31
CA VAL A 135 -4.28 -2.97 9.88
C VAL A 135 -3.85 -1.56 9.46
N LEU A 136 -4.57 -0.51 9.89
CA LEU A 136 -4.21 0.88 9.60
C LEU A 136 -2.87 1.25 10.23
N LEU A 137 -2.61 0.82 11.47
CA LEU A 137 -1.32 1.04 12.15
C LEU A 137 -0.18 0.35 11.42
N ILE A 138 -0.37 -0.90 10.97
CA ILE A 138 0.63 -1.63 10.17
C ILE A 138 0.89 -0.90 8.86
N GLN A 139 -0.16 -0.50 8.15
CA GLN A 139 -0.05 0.24 6.89
C GLN A 139 0.72 1.54 7.10
N LEU A 140 0.34 2.34 8.10
CA LEU A 140 1.02 3.59 8.43
C LEU A 140 2.49 3.33 8.79
N GLY A 141 2.77 2.31 9.60
CA GLY A 141 4.12 1.87 9.92
C GLY A 141 4.93 1.58 8.65
N LEU A 142 4.38 0.80 7.73
CA LEU A 142 5.04 0.46 6.47
C LEU A 142 5.34 1.70 5.63
N TRP A 143 4.37 2.61 5.48
CA TRP A 143 4.58 3.89 4.79
C TRP A 143 5.66 4.74 5.45
N THR A 144 5.68 4.84 6.78
CA THR A 144 6.71 5.61 7.51
C THR A 144 8.10 5.02 7.31
N VAL A 145 8.22 3.69 7.32
CA VAL A 145 9.48 2.98 7.06
C VAL A 145 9.97 3.26 5.63
N ILE A 146 9.09 3.14 4.63
CA ILE A 146 9.42 3.44 3.23
C ILE A 146 9.88 4.90 3.08
N MET A 147 9.14 5.84 3.67
CA MET A 147 9.47 7.27 3.63
C MET A 147 10.80 7.57 4.36
N PHE A 148 11.07 6.90 5.47
CA PHE A 148 12.34 7.00 6.19
C PHE A 148 13.51 6.52 5.33
N PHE A 149 13.38 5.35 4.70
CA PHE A 149 14.39 4.81 3.78
C PHE A 149 14.62 5.69 2.55
N ASN A 150 13.56 6.29 2.00
CA ASN A 150 13.66 7.20 0.86
C ASN A 150 14.27 8.56 1.23
N ARG A 151 13.98 9.06 2.44
CA ARG A 151 14.56 10.31 2.94
C ARG A 151 16.03 10.15 3.31
N PHE A 152 16.44 8.96 3.71
CA PHE A 152 17.86 8.62 3.86
C PHE A 152 18.50 8.51 2.47
N PRO A 153 19.66 9.14 2.22
CA PRO A 153 20.32 9.11 0.92
C PRO A 153 21.00 7.75 0.71
N LEU A 154 20.33 6.62 0.96
CA LEU A 154 20.89 5.28 0.79
C LEU A 154 21.15 4.96 -0.68
N TYR A 155 20.30 5.45 -1.58
CA TYR A 155 20.58 5.37 -3.02
C TYR A 155 21.82 6.20 -3.39
N ALA A 156 21.98 7.39 -2.80
CA ALA A 156 23.18 8.20 -3.03
C ALA A 156 24.42 7.64 -2.30
N LEU A 157 24.26 6.93 -1.19
CA LEU A 157 25.33 6.21 -0.49
C LEU A 157 25.77 4.99 -1.30
N VAL A 158 24.83 4.18 -1.79
CA VAL A 158 25.12 3.06 -2.69
C VAL A 158 25.83 3.56 -3.95
N LEU A 159 25.30 4.60 -4.59
CA LEU A 159 25.96 5.24 -5.73
C LEU A 159 27.34 5.80 -5.36
N SER A 160 27.48 6.53 -4.26
CA SER A 160 28.76 7.11 -3.85
C SER A 160 29.79 6.03 -3.54
N VAL A 161 29.39 4.93 -2.91
CA VAL A 161 30.28 3.82 -2.58
C VAL A 161 30.70 3.12 -3.87
N THR A 162 29.77 2.89 -4.81
CA THR A 162 30.12 2.33 -6.13
C THR A 162 30.97 3.28 -6.97
N ASP A 163 30.69 4.58 -6.97
CA ASP A 163 31.46 5.61 -7.69
C ASP A 163 32.86 5.79 -7.07
N ILE A 164 33.01 5.68 -5.75
CA ILE A 164 34.31 5.67 -5.06
C ILE A 164 35.17 4.48 -5.53
N TYR A 165 34.58 3.30 -5.73
CA TYR A 165 35.29 2.15 -6.28
C TYR A 165 35.55 2.25 -7.80
N SER A 166 34.85 3.14 -8.50
CA SER A 166 34.96 3.35 -9.95
C SER A 166 35.78 4.58 -10.35
N LEU A 167 36.28 5.38 -9.41
CA LEU A 167 37.22 6.48 -9.69
C LEU A 167 38.52 5.88 -10.26
N PRO A 168 38.79 6.01 -11.57
CA PRO A 168 40.13 5.75 -12.07
C PRO A 168 41.01 6.81 -11.43
N SER A 169 42.04 6.41 -10.69
CA SER A 169 43.09 7.31 -10.20
C SER A 169 43.64 8.12 -11.38
N GLY A 170 43.18 9.35 -11.54
CA GLY A 170 43.56 10.15 -12.72
C GLY A 170 42.69 11.38 -12.97
N VAL A 171 42.44 12.21 -11.96
CA VAL A 171 42.01 13.60 -12.24
C VAL A 171 43.27 14.44 -12.41
N THR A 172 43.71 14.60 -13.66
CA THR A 172 44.72 15.60 -14.00
C THR A 172 44.06 16.98 -14.00
N VAL A 173 44.09 17.63 -12.84
CA VAL A 173 43.81 19.07 -12.73
C VAL A 173 44.89 19.83 -13.49
N ASN A 174 44.63 20.14 -14.76
CA ASN A 174 45.44 21.11 -15.49
C ASN A 174 45.12 22.49 -14.91
N LEU A 175 46.05 23.00 -14.11
CA LEU A 175 46.04 24.39 -13.67
C LEU A 175 46.24 25.26 -14.91
N MET A 176 45.18 25.94 -15.35
CA MET A 176 45.31 27.00 -16.34
C MET A 176 46.07 28.16 -15.66
N PRO A 177 47.28 28.53 -16.13
CA PRO A 177 48.01 29.62 -15.50
C PRO A 177 47.21 30.91 -15.69
N LEU A 178 46.89 31.56 -14.57
CA LEU A 178 46.37 32.92 -14.58
C LEU A 178 47.45 33.81 -15.19
N GLN A 179 47.17 34.32 -16.40
CA GLN A 179 48.00 35.31 -17.04
C GLN A 179 47.85 36.63 -16.27
N SER A 180 48.78 36.86 -15.33
CA SER A 180 48.97 38.15 -14.68
C SER A 180 49.88 39.03 -15.53
N SER A 181 49.41 40.27 -15.74
CA SER A 181 50.05 41.46 -16.35
C SER A 181 50.40 41.41 -17.83
#